data_AF-A0A2V9RWU5-F1
#
_entry.id   AF-A0A2V9RWU5-F1
#
_cell.length_a   1.000
_cell.length_b   1.000
_cell.length_c   1.000
_cell.angle_alpha   90.00
_cell.angle_beta   90.00
_cell.angle_gamma   90.00
#
_symmetry.space_group_name_H-M   'P 1'
#
loop_
_entity.id
_entity.type
_entity.pdbx_description
1 polymer ?
#
loop_
_entity_poly.entity_id
_entity_poly.type
_entity_poly.pdbx_seq_one_letter_code
_entity_poly.pdbx_strand_id
1 'polypeptide(L)'
;MNPESYDLAIVGGLRHECLSSVLEVLAASERPVLLVGEDGHCERVISGHPSIKVLPREANWLDTVVLVSTETLKFSQALKCLRQTEHANRVLERQAALGRYLLEIRNALNNSLTSVLGNSELLLSEPEDLSPAAGLQIETIRNMAVRMHEMLQRFTSLEKELKLIEKQEVTEAETKAQQVSASS
;
A
#
# COMPACT_ATOMS: atom_id res chain seq x y z
N MET A 1 27.46 -11.56 12.29
CA MET A 1 26.72 -12.03 11.10
C MET A 1 26.00 -10.84 10.49
N ASN A 2 25.86 -10.77 9.16
CA ASN A 2 25.04 -9.74 8.54
C ASN A 2 23.55 -10.17 8.61
N PRO A 3 22.67 -9.43 9.30
CA PRO A 3 21.26 -9.80 9.47
C PRO A 3 20.44 -9.81 8.18
N GLU A 4 20.99 -9.35 7.05
CA GLU A 4 20.35 -9.43 5.73
C GLU A 4 20.61 -10.76 4.99
N SER A 5 21.50 -11.63 5.48
CA SER A 5 21.89 -12.84 4.74
C SER A 5 21.04 -14.09 5.04
N TYR A 6 20.03 -14.00 5.91
CA TYR A 6 19.19 -15.13 6.29
C TYR A 6 17.76 -14.70 6.66
N ASP A 7 16.80 -15.62 6.50
CA ASP A 7 15.39 -15.41 6.86
C ASP A 7 14.97 -16.14 8.14
N LEU A 8 15.77 -17.10 8.61
CA LEU A 8 15.61 -17.84 9.87
C LEU A 8 17.00 -18.29 10.36
N ALA A 9 17.28 -18.12 11.64
CA ALA A 9 18.47 -18.69 12.28
C ALA A 9 18.08 -19.91 13.13
N ILE A 10 18.75 -21.04 12.91
CA ILE A 10 18.61 -22.24 13.75
C ILE A 10 19.90 -22.42 14.53
N VAL A 11 19.79 -22.46 15.85
CA VAL A 11 20.93 -22.53 16.77
C VAL A 11 20.84 -23.82 17.58
N GLY A 12 21.90 -24.61 17.62
CA GLY A 12 21.96 -25.82 18.43
C GLY A 12 23.40 -26.29 18.62
N GLY A 13 23.65 -27.12 19.65
CA GLY A 13 24.97 -27.72 19.89
C GLY A 13 26.08 -26.75 20.32
N LEU A 14 25.73 -25.53 20.76
CA LEU A 14 26.70 -24.55 21.25
C LEU A 14 27.03 -24.76 22.74
N ARG A 15 28.29 -24.50 23.11
CA ARG A 15 28.72 -24.40 24.52
C ARG A 15 28.06 -23.19 25.20
N HIS A 16 27.80 -23.31 26.50
CA HIS A 16 27.09 -22.30 27.28
C HIS A 16 27.74 -20.90 27.19
N GLU A 17 29.07 -20.84 27.20
CA GLU A 17 29.85 -19.60 27.13
C GLU A 17 29.63 -18.81 25.83
N CYS A 18 29.35 -19.50 24.72
CA CYS A 18 29.17 -18.87 23.41
C CYS A 18 27.71 -18.61 23.09
N LEU A 19 26.77 -19.37 23.69
CA LEU A 19 25.35 -19.29 23.36
C LEU A 19 24.78 -17.89 23.59
N SER A 20 25.02 -17.29 24.77
CA SER A 20 24.52 -15.95 25.09
C SER A 20 24.97 -14.89 24.08
N SER A 21 26.26 -14.88 23.73
CA SER A 21 26.82 -13.93 22.76
C SER A 21 26.22 -14.08 21.35
N VAL A 22 25.93 -15.31 20.92
CA VAL A 22 25.31 -15.58 19.62
C VAL A 22 23.85 -15.13 19.62
N LEU A 23 23.12 -15.40 20.71
CA LEU A 23 21.72 -15.04 20.82
C LEU A 23 21.51 -13.53 20.94
N GLU A 24 22.40 -12.80 21.60
CA GLU A 24 22.36 -11.32 21.64
C GLU A 24 22.47 -10.72 20.23
N VAL A 25 23.40 -11.22 19.43
CA VAL A 25 23.58 -10.77 18.03
C VAL A 25 22.37 -11.13 17.17
N LEU A 26 21.79 -12.32 17.35
CA LEU A 26 20.63 -12.76 16.58
C LEU A 26 19.33 -12.06 17.02
N ALA A 27 19.16 -11.80 18.31
CA ALA A 27 17.98 -11.10 18.83
C ALA A 27 17.91 -9.65 18.32
N ALA A 28 19.05 -9.00 18.08
CA ALA A 28 19.12 -7.68 17.49
C ALA A 28 18.69 -7.63 16.00
N SER A 29 18.60 -8.77 15.31
CA SER A 29 18.35 -8.83 13.86
C SER A 29 16.87 -8.72 13.44
N GLU A 30 15.92 -8.70 14.39
CA GLU A 30 14.47 -8.83 14.16
C GLU A 30 14.03 -10.06 13.34
N ARG A 31 14.96 -10.96 12.99
CA ARG A 31 14.68 -12.22 12.30
C ARG A 31 14.26 -13.29 13.30
N PRO A 32 13.43 -14.26 12.87
CA PRO A 32 13.08 -15.38 13.74
C PRO A 32 14.32 -16.22 14.05
N VAL A 33 14.41 -16.67 15.31
CA VAL A 33 15.49 -17.52 15.81
C VAL A 33 14.86 -18.74 16.48
N LEU A 34 15.29 -19.93 16.04
CA LEU A 34 14.92 -21.21 16.63
C LEU A 34 16.13 -21.78 17.38
N LEU A 35 16.04 -21.90 18.69
CA LEU A 35 17.02 -22.55 19.54
C LEU A 35 16.62 -24.01 19.77
N VAL A 36 17.49 -24.94 19.42
CA VAL A 36 17.32 -26.38 19.65
C VAL A 36 18.25 -26.80 20.79
N GLY A 37 17.67 -27.27 21.90
CA GLY A 37 18.45 -27.60 23.11
C GLY A 37 17.69 -28.49 24.10
N GLU A 38 18.36 -28.87 25.18
CA GLU A 38 17.77 -29.66 26.27
C GLU A 38 17.08 -28.74 27.30
N ASP A 39 16.00 -29.25 27.90
CA ASP A 39 14.98 -28.48 28.64
C ASP A 39 15.56 -27.56 29.73
N GLY A 40 16.56 -28.03 30.49
CA GLY A 40 17.13 -27.27 31.61
C GLY A 40 17.94 -26.03 31.20
N HIS A 41 18.42 -25.94 29.96
CA HIS A 41 19.26 -24.82 29.50
C HIS A 41 18.47 -23.76 28.75
N CYS A 42 17.31 -24.10 28.22
CA CYS A 42 16.54 -23.23 27.36
C CYS A 42 15.61 -22.28 28.13
N GLU A 43 15.14 -22.66 29.32
CA GLU A 43 14.29 -21.82 30.17
C GLU A 43 14.95 -20.49 30.57
N ARG A 44 16.24 -20.53 30.95
CA ARG A 44 17.04 -19.32 31.26
C ARG A 44 17.23 -18.41 30.05
N VAL A 45 17.21 -18.96 28.85
CA VAL A 45 17.34 -18.20 27.60
C VAL A 45 16.03 -17.50 27.25
N ILE A 46 14.89 -18.18 27.40
CA ILE A 46 13.54 -17.63 27.16
C ILE A 46 13.31 -16.39 28.02
N SER A 47 13.74 -16.40 29.29
CA SER A 47 13.57 -15.25 30.18
C SER A 47 14.35 -14.00 29.77
N GLY A 48 15.47 -14.16 29.05
CA GLY A 48 16.29 -13.04 28.58
C GLY A 48 15.93 -12.55 27.17
N HIS A 49 15.30 -13.41 26.35
CA HIS A 49 15.11 -13.17 24.91
C HIS A 49 13.74 -13.67 24.42
N PRO A 50 12.64 -12.93 24.66
CA PRO A 50 11.27 -13.39 24.38
C PRO A 50 10.96 -13.66 22.90
N SER A 51 11.74 -13.08 21.99
CA SER A 51 11.62 -13.25 20.54
C SER A 51 12.20 -14.57 20.03
N ILE A 52 13.00 -15.27 20.83
CA ILE A 52 13.63 -16.54 20.47
C ILE A 52 12.66 -17.68 20.78
N LYS A 53 12.43 -18.55 19.80
CA LYS A 53 11.62 -19.76 19.98
C LYS A 53 12.55 -20.91 20.34
N VAL A 54 12.18 -21.64 21.38
CA VAL A 54 12.92 -22.83 21.82
C VAL A 54 12.19 -24.07 21.36
N LEU A 55 12.96 -25.04 20.85
CA LEU A 55 12.51 -26.38 20.58
C LEU A 55 13.32 -27.38 21.43
N PRO A 56 12.65 -28.19 22.26
CA PRO A 56 13.32 -29.22 23.05
C PRO A 56 13.82 -30.36 22.15
N ARG A 57 14.98 -30.93 22.50
CA ARG A 57 15.61 -32.02 21.75
C ARG A 57 15.07 -33.39 22.17
N GLU A 58 13.80 -33.65 21.85
CA GLU A 58 13.10 -34.90 22.15
C GLU A 58 13.12 -35.90 20.97
N ALA A 59 12.39 -37.02 21.08
CA ALA A 59 12.21 -37.94 19.96
C ALA A 59 11.64 -37.20 18.72
N ASN A 60 12.17 -37.49 17.53
CA ASN A 60 11.83 -36.83 16.27
C ASN A 60 12.07 -35.30 16.23
N TRP A 61 12.96 -34.77 17.07
CA TRP A 61 13.27 -33.33 17.10
C TRP A 61 13.67 -32.77 15.72
N LEU A 62 14.32 -33.56 14.86
CA LEU A 62 14.68 -33.14 13.50
C LEU A 62 13.45 -32.82 12.65
N ASP A 63 12.44 -33.70 12.65
CA ASP A 63 11.20 -33.49 11.90
C ASP A 63 10.46 -32.26 12.42
N THR A 64 10.46 -32.07 13.74
CA THR A 64 9.87 -30.89 14.36
C THR A 64 10.63 -29.60 14.01
N VAL A 65 11.96 -29.62 13.95
CA VAL A 65 12.77 -28.48 13.47
C VAL A 65 12.38 -28.16 12.03
N VAL A 66 12.32 -29.15 11.15
CA VAL A 66 11.98 -28.95 9.73
C VAL A 66 10.57 -28.35 9.61
N LEU A 67 9.59 -28.89 10.33
CA LEU A 67 8.22 -28.40 10.33
C LEU A 67 8.14 -26.94 10.82
N VAL A 68 8.66 -26.67 12.01
CA VAL A 68 8.62 -25.32 12.62
C VAL A 68 9.37 -24.31 11.77
N SER A 69 10.52 -24.70 11.21
CA SER A 69 11.30 -23.82 10.32
C SER A 69 10.53 -23.49 9.04
N THR A 70 9.89 -24.48 8.44
CA THR A 70 9.08 -24.30 7.22
C THR A 70 7.93 -23.34 7.47
N GLU A 71 7.18 -23.53 8.55
CA GLU A 71 6.06 -22.64 8.90
C GLU A 71 6.53 -21.24 9.29
N THR A 72 7.65 -21.12 10.01
CA THR A 72 8.25 -19.83 10.36
C THR A 72 8.69 -19.05 9.12
N LEU A 73 9.28 -19.73 8.13
CA LEU A 73 9.67 -19.12 6.86
C LEU A 73 8.44 -18.68 6.04
N LYS A 74 7.41 -19.53 5.94
CA LYS A 74 6.14 -19.16 5.28
C LYS A 74 5.51 -17.95 5.93
N PHE A 75 5.45 -17.92 7.27
CA PHE A 75 4.93 -16.79 8.03
C PHE A 75 5.73 -15.51 7.78
N SER A 76 7.06 -15.59 7.82
CA SER A 76 7.95 -14.46 7.52
C SER A 76 7.73 -13.91 6.10
N GLN A 77 7.61 -14.80 5.11
CA GLN A 77 7.34 -14.41 3.73
C GLN A 77 5.95 -13.76 3.57
N ALA A 78 4.93 -14.33 4.21
CA ALA A 78 3.58 -13.79 4.19
C ALA A 78 3.53 -12.39 4.82
N LEU A 79 4.20 -12.18 5.97
CA LEU A 79 4.31 -10.86 6.60
C LEU A 79 5.06 -9.84 5.72
N LYS A 80 6.13 -10.27 5.04
CA LYS A 80 6.86 -9.39 4.10
C LYS A 80 5.96 -8.96 2.94
N CYS A 81 5.23 -9.91 2.35
CA CYS A 81 4.27 -9.64 1.28
C CYS A 81 3.13 -8.72 1.75
N LEU A 82 2.61 -8.96 2.96
CA LEU A 82 1.58 -8.12 3.57
C LEU A 82 2.06 -6.67 3.72
N ARG A 83 3.25 -6.46 4.29
CA ARG A 83 3.84 -5.11 4.46
C ARG A 83 4.05 -4.40 3.12
N GLN A 84 4.51 -5.13 2.11
CA GLN A 84 4.70 -4.57 0.76
C GLN A 84 3.36 -4.15 0.14
N THR A 85 2.36 -5.03 0.22
CA THR A 85 1.01 -4.77 -0.27
C THR A 85 0.35 -3.62 0.50
N GLU A 86 0.51 -3.58 1.82
CA GLU A 86 0.02 -2.49 2.67
C GLU A 86 0.64 -1.15 2.25
N HIS A 87 1.95 -1.12 2.00
CA HIS A 87 2.61 0.10 1.55
C HIS A 87 2.09 0.57 0.19
N ALA A 88 1.94 -0.34 -0.78
CA ALA A 88 1.37 -0.04 -2.08
C ALA A 88 -0.09 0.46 -1.95
N ASN A 89 -0.88 -0.18 -1.10
CA ASN A 89 -2.28 0.19 -0.88
C ASN A 89 -2.41 1.59 -0.26
N ARG A 90 -1.55 1.96 0.69
CA ARG A 90 -1.53 3.32 1.26
C ARG A 90 -1.31 4.41 0.20
N VAL A 91 -0.53 4.12 -0.85
CA VAL A 91 -0.34 5.05 -1.96
C VAL A 91 -1.63 5.19 -2.78
N LEU A 92 -2.28 4.06 -3.10
CA LEU A 92 -3.54 4.05 -3.83
C LEU A 92 -4.67 4.71 -3.04
N GLU A 93 -4.77 4.49 -1.73
CA GLU A 93 -5.74 5.14 -0.84
C GLU A 93 -5.61 6.66 -0.85
N ARG A 94 -4.37 7.18 -0.82
CA ARG A 94 -4.09 8.62 -0.91
C ARG A 94 -4.52 9.19 -2.27
N GLN A 95 -4.21 8.49 -3.36
CA GLN A 95 -4.64 8.90 -4.69
C GLN A 95 -6.16 8.88 -4.84
N ALA A 96 -6.82 7.84 -4.31
CA ALA A 96 -8.28 7.75 -4.29
C ALA A 96 -8.91 8.86 -3.44
N ALA A 97 -8.29 9.25 -2.31
CA ALA A 97 -8.75 10.37 -1.49
C ALA A 97 -8.69 11.70 -2.26
N LEU A 98 -7.60 11.96 -2.99
CA LEU A 98 -7.49 13.13 -3.87
C LEU A 98 -8.55 13.11 -4.98
N GLY A 99 -8.78 11.95 -5.61
CA GLY A 99 -9.83 11.78 -6.62
C GLY A 99 -11.22 12.09 -6.06
N ARG A 100 -11.56 11.58 -4.86
CA ARG A 100 -12.83 11.88 -4.18
C ARG A 100 -12.99 13.37 -3.90
N TYR A 101 -11.94 14.02 -3.41
CA TYR A 101 -11.96 15.46 -3.15
C TYR A 101 -12.17 16.27 -4.43
N LEU A 102 -11.51 15.90 -5.55
CA LEU A 102 -11.72 16.55 -6.85
C LEU A 102 -13.16 16.41 -7.35
N LEU A 103 -13.78 15.25 -7.15
CA LEU A 103 -15.20 15.03 -7.49
C LEU A 103 -16.13 15.88 -6.61
N GLU A 104 -15.81 16.02 -5.33
CA GLU A 104 -16.55 16.85 -4.39
C GLU A 104 -16.53 18.34 -4.78
N ILE A 105 -15.36 18.88 -5.13
CA ILE A 105 -15.22 20.31 -5.48
C ILE A 105 -15.64 20.63 -6.92
N ARG A 106 -15.94 19.64 -7.76
CA ARG A 106 -16.23 19.81 -9.20
C ARG A 106 -17.25 20.90 -9.48
N ASN A 107 -18.36 20.90 -8.75
CA ASN A 107 -19.43 21.87 -8.98
C ASN A 107 -18.99 23.30 -8.62
N ALA A 108 -18.28 23.46 -7.50
CA ALA A 108 -17.75 24.76 -7.10
C ALA A 108 -16.75 25.30 -8.14
N LEU A 109 -15.85 24.44 -8.61
CA LEU A 109 -14.85 24.80 -9.61
C LEU A 109 -15.49 25.18 -10.95
N ASN A 110 -16.50 24.41 -11.41
CA ASN A 110 -17.26 24.74 -12.61
C ASN A 110 -17.97 26.09 -12.48
N ASN A 111 -18.59 26.37 -11.34
CA ASN A 111 -19.26 27.66 -11.12
C ASN A 111 -18.27 28.83 -11.15
N SER A 112 -17.10 28.68 -10.52
CA SER A 112 -16.04 29.68 -10.57
C SER A 112 -15.53 29.91 -11.99
N LEU A 113 -15.29 28.84 -12.76
CA LEU A 113 -14.83 28.95 -14.15
C LEU A 113 -15.88 29.61 -15.06
N THR A 114 -17.16 29.24 -14.93
CA THR A 114 -18.25 29.88 -15.67
C THR A 114 -18.32 31.37 -15.36
N SER A 115 -18.14 31.76 -14.10
CA SER A 115 -18.10 33.16 -13.71
C SER A 115 -16.89 33.90 -14.31
N VAL A 116 -15.69 33.32 -14.23
CA VAL A 116 -14.47 33.92 -14.82
C VAL A 116 -14.61 34.08 -16.34
N LEU A 117 -15.13 33.07 -17.02
CA LEU A 117 -15.40 33.11 -18.46
C LEU A 117 -16.40 34.21 -18.81
N GLY A 118 -17.57 34.20 -18.16
CA GLY A 118 -18.61 35.19 -18.43
C GLY A 118 -18.14 36.62 -18.17
N ASN A 119 -17.43 36.88 -17.06
CA ASN A 119 -16.88 38.20 -16.79
C ASN A 119 -15.83 38.62 -17.82
N SER A 120 -14.95 37.68 -18.24
CA SER A 120 -13.95 37.98 -19.26
C SER A 120 -14.59 38.29 -20.62
N GLU A 121 -15.65 37.56 -20.99
CA GLU A 121 -16.39 37.80 -22.23
C GLU A 121 -17.15 39.14 -22.20
N LEU A 122 -17.78 39.49 -21.08
CA LEU A 122 -18.44 40.79 -20.90
C LEU A 122 -17.43 41.94 -21.04
N LEU A 123 -16.29 41.87 -20.35
CA LEU A 123 -15.25 42.90 -20.42
C LEU A 123 -14.67 43.04 -21.83
N LEU A 124 -14.50 41.93 -22.55
CA LEU A 124 -14.02 41.96 -23.94
C LEU A 124 -15.08 42.45 -24.94
N SER A 125 -16.36 42.42 -24.58
CA SER A 125 -17.45 42.92 -25.43
C SER A 125 -17.57 44.45 -25.43
N GLU A 126 -16.99 45.12 -24.42
CA GLU A 126 -16.93 46.59 -24.28
C GLU A 126 -15.47 47.09 -24.29
N PRO A 127 -14.74 46.93 -25.42
CA PRO A 127 -13.29 47.17 -25.48
C PRO A 127 -12.88 48.64 -25.37
N GLU A 128 -13.81 49.60 -25.51
CA GLU A 128 -13.53 51.03 -25.45
C GLU A 128 -13.10 51.50 -24.04
N ASP A 129 -13.48 50.77 -23.00
CA ASP A 129 -13.13 51.06 -21.61
C ASP A 129 -11.81 50.41 -21.16
N LEU A 130 -11.16 49.63 -22.03
CA LEU A 130 -9.96 48.87 -21.71
C LEU A 130 -8.74 49.36 -22.49
N SER A 131 -7.60 49.45 -21.79
CA SER A 131 -6.33 49.60 -22.49
C SER A 131 -6.02 48.35 -23.35
N PRO A 132 -5.28 48.49 -24.46
CA PRO A 132 -4.91 47.34 -25.29
C PRO A 132 -4.18 46.23 -24.52
N ALA A 133 -3.36 46.59 -23.53
CA ALA A 133 -2.67 45.63 -22.68
C ALA A 133 -3.62 44.87 -21.74
N ALA A 134 -4.63 45.55 -21.20
CA ALA A 134 -5.66 44.94 -20.36
C ALA A 134 -6.53 43.95 -21.16
N GLY A 135 -6.91 44.31 -22.39
CA GLY A 135 -7.64 43.42 -23.30
C GLY A 135 -6.90 42.10 -23.55
N LEU A 136 -5.60 42.16 -23.86
CA LEU A 136 -4.76 40.97 -24.07
C LEU A 136 -4.65 40.08 -22.81
N GLN A 137 -4.59 40.68 -21.62
CA GLN A 137 -4.57 39.93 -20.36
C GLN A 137 -5.91 39.23 -20.09
N ILE A 138 -7.02 39.91 -20.32
CA ILE A 138 -8.37 39.33 -20.14
C ILE A 138 -8.59 38.18 -21.14
N GLU A 139 -8.14 38.33 -22.38
CA GLU A 139 -8.17 37.25 -23.38
C GLU A 139 -7.33 36.04 -22.93
N THR A 140 -6.17 36.28 -22.33
CA THR A 140 -5.33 35.22 -21.76
C THR A 140 -6.05 34.49 -20.61
N ILE A 141 -6.70 35.23 -19.71
CA ILE A 141 -7.48 34.66 -18.59
C ILE A 141 -8.63 33.82 -19.12
N ARG A 142 -9.41 34.33 -20.09
CA ARG A 142 -10.48 33.59 -20.77
C ARG A 142 -9.95 32.29 -21.36
N ASN A 143 -8.85 32.33 -22.11
CA ASN A 143 -8.24 31.15 -22.72
C ASN A 143 -7.70 30.14 -21.68
N MET A 144 -7.22 30.60 -20.52
CA MET A 144 -6.84 29.72 -19.41
C MET A 144 -8.07 29.07 -18.77
N ALA A 145 -9.15 29.81 -18.55
CA ALA A 145 -10.38 29.30 -17.96
C ALA A 145 -11.06 28.25 -18.86
N VAL A 146 -11.07 28.44 -20.19
CA VAL A 146 -11.54 27.42 -21.16
C VAL A 146 -10.72 26.13 -21.02
N ARG A 147 -9.38 26.25 -21.04
CA ARG A 147 -8.50 25.08 -20.88
C ARG A 147 -8.73 24.33 -19.56
N MET A 148 -8.96 25.06 -18.46
CA MET A 148 -9.33 24.45 -17.17
C MET A 148 -10.68 23.73 -17.25
N HIS A 149 -11.67 24.33 -17.90
CA HIS A 149 -12.98 23.70 -18.10
C HIS A 149 -12.86 22.37 -18.88
N GLU A 150 -12.10 22.36 -19.98
CA GLU A 150 -11.83 21.14 -20.75
C GLU A 150 -11.15 20.05 -19.93
N MET A 151 -10.16 20.42 -19.10
CA MET A 151 -9.51 19.46 -18.19
C MET A 151 -10.50 18.83 -17.21
N LEU A 152 -11.44 19.60 -16.66
CA LEU A 152 -12.48 19.07 -15.76
C LEU A 152 -13.50 18.18 -16.46
N GLN A 153 -13.84 18.50 -17.71
CA GLN A 153 -14.68 17.63 -18.53
C GLN A 153 -14.00 16.28 -18.77
N ARG A 154 -12.69 16.27 -19.06
CA ARG A 154 -11.92 15.02 -19.19
C ARG A 154 -11.95 14.18 -17.90
N PHE A 155 -11.78 14.82 -16.74
CA PHE A 155 -11.90 14.11 -15.45
C PHE A 155 -13.30 13.50 -15.24
N THR A 156 -14.35 14.23 -15.62
CA THR A 156 -15.74 13.75 -15.51
C THR A 156 -16.02 12.60 -16.48
N SER A 157 -15.43 12.61 -17.67
CA SER A 157 -15.51 11.49 -18.61
C SER A 157 -14.79 10.25 -18.08
N LEU A 158 -13.60 10.42 -17.52
CA LEU A 158 -12.84 9.33 -16.90
C LEU A 158 -13.60 8.73 -15.71
N GLU A 159 -14.24 9.55 -14.87
CA GLU A 159 -15.10 9.07 -13.79
C GLU A 159 -16.21 8.13 -14.30
N LYS A 160 -16.85 8.48 -15.42
CA LYS A 160 -17.91 7.66 -16.03
C LYS A 160 -17.35 6.35 -16.58
N GLU A 161 -16.20 6.39 -17.25
CA GLU A 161 -15.53 5.20 -17.78
C GLU A 161 -15.18 4.21 -16.66
N LEU A 162 -14.59 4.70 -15.56
CA LEU A 162 -14.26 3.88 -14.40
C LEU A 162 -15.49 3.22 -13.78
N LYS A 163 -16.60 3.94 -13.63
CA LYS A 163 -17.87 3.38 -13.14
C LYS A 163 -18.44 2.29 -14.06
N LEU A 164 -18.23 2.40 -15.37
CA LEU A 164 -18.67 1.38 -16.31
C LEU A 164 -17.82 0.11 -16.19
N ILE A 165 -16.50 0.26 -16.06
CA ILE A 165 -15.57 -0.86 -15.84
C ILE A 165 -15.95 -1.60 -14.55
N GLU A 166 -16.12 -0.89 -13.44
CA GLU A 166 -16.52 -1.47 -12.15
C GLU A 166 -17.83 -2.27 -12.27
N LYS A 167 -18.83 -1.71 -12.96
CA LYS A 167 -20.12 -2.39 -13.18
C LYS A 167 -19.97 -3.65 -14.03
N GLN A 168 -19.10 -3.64 -15.05
CA GLN A 168 -18.82 -4.79 -15.89
C GLN A 168 -18.16 -5.91 -15.09
N GLU A 169 -17.15 -5.59 -14.29
CA GLU A 169 -16.45 -6.57 -13.44
C GLU A 169 -17.41 -7.26 -12.45
N VAL A 170 -18.31 -6.50 -11.81
CA VAL A 170 -19.33 -7.05 -10.91
C VAL A 170 -20.27 -7.99 -11.66
N THR A 171 -20.76 -7.58 -12.83
CA THR A 171 -21.70 -8.37 -13.64
C THR A 171 -21.05 -9.67 -14.14
N GLU A 172 -19.78 -9.62 -14.54
CA GLU A 172 -19.01 -10.79 -14.97
C GLU A 172 -18.73 -11.75 -13.82
N ALA A 173 -18.43 -11.24 -12.62
CA ALA A 173 -18.23 -12.05 -11.43
C ALA A 173 -19.52 -12.78 -11.01
N GLU A 174 -20.67 -12.09 -11.04
CA GLU A 174 -21.98 -12.67 -10.75
C GLU A 174 -22.37 -13.76 -11.76
N THR A 175 -22.12 -13.50 -13.05
CA THR A 175 -22.41 -14.46 -14.13
C THR A 175 -21.55 -15.72 -13.99
N LYS A 176 -20.25 -15.58 -13.67
CA LYS A 176 -19.37 -16.72 -13.41
C LYS A 176 -19.79 -17.51 -12.18
N ALA A 177 -20.18 -16.85 -11.09
CA ALA A 177 -20.66 -17.51 -9.88
C ALA A 177 -21.95 -18.31 -10.12
N GLN A 178 -22.87 -17.79 -10.93
CA GLN A 178 -24.10 -18.48 -11.34
C GLN A 178 -23.84 -19.67 -12.27
N GLN A 179 -22.85 -19.60 -13.15
CA GLN A 179 -22.46 -20.74 -14.00
C GLN A 179 -21.80 -21.88 -13.21
N VAL A 180 -20.97 -21.56 -12.21
CA VAL A 180 -20.34 -22.55 -11.34
C VAL A 180 -21.36 -23.27 -10.46
N SER A 181 -22.37 -22.54 -9.97
CA SER A 181 -23.45 -23.11 -9.14
C SER A 181 -24.51 -23.88 -9.95
N ALA A 182 -24.69 -23.60 -11.23
CA ALA A 182 -25.55 -24.39 -12.13
C ALA A 182 -24.88 -25.67 -12.68
N SER A 183 -23.56 -25.78 -12.53
CA SER A 183 -22.76 -26.93 -13.01
C SER A 183 -22.34 -27.91 -11.89
N SER A 184 -22.82 -27.68 -10.66
CA SER A 184 -22.62 -28.55 -9.47
C SER A 184 -23.93 -29.23 -9.10
#